data_AF-A0AAU6INN9-F1
#
_entry.id   AF-A0AAU6INN9-F1
#
_cell.length_a   1.000
_cell.length_b   1.000
_cell.length_c   1.000
_cell.angle_alpha   90.00
_cell.angle_beta   90.00
_cell.angle_gamma   90.00
#
_symmetry.space_group_name_H-M   'P 1'
#
loop_
_entity.id
_entity.type
_entity.pdbx_description
1 polymer ?
#
loop_
_entity_poly.entity_id
_entity_poly.type
_entity_poly.pdbx_seq_one_letter_code
_entity_poly.pdbx_strand_id
1 'polypeptide(L)'
;MRESVLSAAQIVITLALVTWMITGFTALPGRWLRWKMFCRATFTIVTLTGTTKDGHAEQVNIYDHLSPGSFILGPPQLQAILDHLTASGRYDRIDGTGRVLTVRGEQPVKVVAGRVVL
;
A
#
# COMPACT_ATOMS: atom_id res chain seq x y z
N MET A 1 -18.20 -32.29 42.75
CA MET A 1 -16.87 -32.16 42.11
C MET A 1 -16.95 -31.86 40.60
N ARG A 2 -17.89 -30.99 40.16
CA ARG A 2 -18.11 -30.63 38.74
C ARG A 2 -17.85 -29.15 38.45
N GLU A 3 -18.04 -28.28 39.44
CA GLU A 3 -17.89 -26.83 39.31
C GLU A 3 -16.42 -26.38 39.20
N SER A 4 -15.50 -27.03 39.93
CA SER A 4 -14.07 -26.69 39.92
C SER A 4 -13.40 -26.95 38.55
N VAL A 5 -13.87 -27.96 37.81
CA VAL A 5 -13.31 -28.34 36.50
C VAL A 5 -13.75 -27.35 35.41
N LEU A 6 -14.97 -26.80 35.52
CA LEU A 6 -15.49 -25.80 34.59
C LEU A 6 -14.67 -24.51 34.65
N SER A 7 -14.29 -24.09 35.87
CA SER A 7 -13.44 -22.92 36.12
C SER A 7 -12.00 -23.12 35.58
N ALA A 8 -11.40 -24.28 35.83
CA ALA A 8 -10.05 -24.59 35.32
C ALA A 8 -10.01 -24.63 33.78
N ALA A 9 -11.02 -25.23 33.14
CA ALA A 9 -11.12 -25.27 31.68
C ALA A 9 -11.30 -23.87 31.08
N GLN A 10 -12.10 -23.02 31.72
CA GLN A 10 -12.30 -21.63 31.28
C GLN A 10 -11.01 -20.81 31.36
N ILE A 11 -10.21 -21.00 32.42
CA ILE A 11 -8.90 -20.35 32.57
C ILE A 11 -7.95 -20.79 31.45
N VAL A 12 -7.88 -22.09 31.17
CA VAL A 12 -7.01 -22.64 30.11
C VAL A 12 -7.41 -22.12 28.74
N ILE A 13 -8.72 -22.09 28.42
CA ILE A 13 -9.23 -21.55 27.15
C ILE A 13 -8.91 -20.05 27.04
N THR A 14 -9.04 -19.30 28.13
CA THR A 14 -8.76 -17.86 28.15
C THR A 14 -7.27 -17.61 27.94
N LEU A 15 -6.39 -18.36 28.61
CA LEU A 15 -4.95 -18.28 28.41
C LEU A 15 -4.56 -18.65 26.98
N ALA A 16 -5.11 -19.73 26.43
CA ALA A 16 -4.85 -20.13 25.05
C ALA A 16 -5.27 -19.04 24.04
N LEU A 17 -6.43 -18.42 24.26
CA LEU A 17 -6.92 -17.32 23.43
C LEU A 17 -6.01 -16.09 23.56
N VAL A 18 -5.63 -15.72 24.79
CA VAL A 18 -4.74 -14.58 25.04
C VAL A 18 -3.36 -14.82 24.46
N THR A 19 -2.80 -16.02 24.59
CA THR A 19 -1.51 -16.38 23.97
C THR A 19 -1.60 -16.38 22.45
N TRP A 20 -2.70 -16.88 21.87
CA TRP A 20 -2.94 -16.80 20.42
C TRP A 20 -3.11 -15.35 19.95
N MET A 21 -3.78 -14.52 20.74
CA MET A 21 -3.85 -13.09 20.49
C MET A 21 -2.45 -12.46 20.63
N ILE A 22 -1.62 -12.77 21.61
CA ILE A 22 -0.30 -12.15 21.73
C ILE A 22 0.64 -12.61 20.61
N THR A 23 0.74 -13.91 20.36
CA THR A 23 1.62 -14.51 19.34
C THR A 23 1.11 -14.26 17.92
N GLY A 24 -0.20 -14.31 17.72
CA GLY A 24 -0.84 -13.84 16.50
C GLY A 24 -0.68 -12.32 16.35
N PHE A 25 -0.58 -11.55 17.46
CA PHE A 25 -0.57 -10.08 17.49
C PHE A 25 0.78 -9.34 17.54
N THR A 26 1.96 -9.96 17.67
CA THR A 26 3.25 -9.21 17.59
C THR A 26 4.37 -9.96 16.84
N ALA A 27 5.20 -9.29 16.02
CA ALA A 27 6.47 -8.71 16.50
C ALA A 27 6.99 -7.42 15.82
N LEU A 28 6.22 -6.68 15.00
CA LEU A 28 6.74 -5.46 14.35
C LEU A 28 5.82 -4.23 14.54
N PRO A 29 6.37 -3.04 14.85
CA PRO A 29 5.64 -1.86 15.33
C PRO A 29 4.69 -1.19 14.32
N GLY A 30 4.66 -1.59 13.05
CA GLY A 30 3.82 -0.97 12.00
C GLY A 30 2.36 -1.47 11.90
N ARG A 31 1.78 -1.99 12.98
CA ARG A 31 0.70 -3.00 12.90
C ARG A 31 -0.73 -2.51 13.14
N TRP A 32 -0.95 -1.25 13.51
CA TRP A 32 -2.30 -0.65 13.47
C TRP A 32 -2.90 -0.69 12.05
N LEU A 33 -2.04 -0.72 11.02
CA LEU A 33 -2.36 -0.94 9.61
C LEU A 33 -2.41 -2.43 9.19
N ARG A 34 -2.58 -3.41 10.09
CA ARG A 34 -2.63 -4.85 9.74
C ARG A 34 -3.99 -5.52 9.93
N TRP A 35 -5.08 -4.75 9.89
CA TRP A 35 -6.38 -5.36 9.60
C TRP A 35 -6.31 -6.07 8.23
N LYS A 36 -7.00 -7.20 8.03
CA LYS A 36 -6.89 -8.01 6.78
C LYS A 36 -7.08 -7.19 5.51
N MET A 37 -7.83 -6.08 5.57
CA MET A 37 -7.98 -5.09 4.50
C MET A 37 -6.65 -4.39 4.14
N PHE A 38 -5.89 -3.94 5.14
CA PHE A 38 -4.65 -3.19 4.93
C PHE A 38 -3.44 -4.08 4.69
N CYS A 39 -3.42 -5.31 5.24
CA CYS A 39 -2.35 -6.28 4.96
C CYS A 39 -2.25 -6.65 3.47
N ARG A 40 -3.32 -6.58 2.69
CA ARG A 40 -3.31 -6.86 1.24
C ARG A 40 -3.16 -5.61 0.38
N ALA A 41 -3.14 -4.43 0.99
CA ALA A 41 -2.97 -3.18 0.26
C ALA A 41 -1.56 -3.11 -0.32
N THR A 42 -1.48 -2.71 -1.58
CA THR A 42 -0.21 -2.41 -2.25
C THR A 42 -0.06 -0.90 -2.27
N PHE A 43 1.05 -0.40 -1.73
CA PHE A 43 1.32 1.03 -1.70
C PHE A 43 2.51 1.35 -2.61
N THR A 44 2.38 2.39 -3.42
CA THR A 44 3.42 2.81 -4.35
C THR A 44 3.86 4.21 -3.96
N ILE A 45 5.13 4.35 -3.60
CA ILE A 45 5.77 5.63 -3.30
C ILE A 45 6.66 5.95 -4.48
N VAL A 46 6.33 6.97 -5.25
CA VAL A 46 7.05 7.36 -6.47
C VAL A 46 7.32 8.84 -6.51
N THR A 47 8.46 9.20 -7.08
CA THR A 47 8.80 10.56 -7.50
C THR A 47 8.73 10.59 -9.01
N LEU A 48 7.84 11.43 -9.54
CA LEU A 48 7.56 11.53 -10.96
C LEU A 48 7.91 12.92 -11.48
N THR A 49 8.46 12.94 -12.69
CA THR A 49 8.77 14.13 -13.46
C THR A 49 8.01 14.04 -14.78
N GLY A 50 7.18 15.03 -15.04
CA GLY A 50 6.42 15.18 -16.27
C GLY A 50 7.09 16.21 -17.15
N THR A 51 7.25 15.89 -18.43
CA THR A 51 7.68 16.83 -19.47
C THR A 51 6.44 17.31 -20.21
N THR A 52 6.16 18.61 -20.13
CA THR A 52 5.06 19.24 -20.89
C THR A 52 5.43 19.35 -22.37
N LYS A 53 4.43 19.64 -23.21
CA LYS A 53 4.64 19.79 -24.67
C LYS A 53 5.61 20.90 -25.03
N ASP A 54 5.74 21.91 -24.19
CA ASP A 54 6.69 23.02 -24.37
C ASP A 54 8.12 22.65 -23.92
N GLY A 55 8.35 21.39 -23.52
CA GLY A 55 9.65 20.89 -23.09
C GLY A 55 10.01 21.20 -21.63
N HIS A 56 9.07 21.75 -20.85
CA HIS A 56 9.31 22.04 -19.45
C HIS A 56 9.16 20.78 -18.60
N ALA A 57 10.12 20.56 -17.70
CA ALA A 57 10.06 19.48 -16.73
C ALA A 57 9.49 20.00 -15.40
N GLU A 58 8.45 19.34 -14.89
CA GLU A 58 7.86 19.64 -13.58
C GLU A 58 7.59 18.37 -12.77
N GLN A 59 7.49 18.52 -11.45
CA GLN A 59 7.16 17.41 -10.57
C GLN A 59 5.67 17.08 -10.71
N VAL A 60 5.35 15.80 -10.87
CA VAL A 60 3.96 15.34 -10.99
C VAL A 60 3.49 14.86 -9.62
N ASN A 61 2.49 15.57 -9.07
CA ASN A 61 1.79 15.15 -7.86
C ASN A 61 0.59 14.27 -8.22
N ILE A 62 0.76 12.95 -8.19
CA ILE A 62 -0.31 11.99 -8.47
C ILE A 62 -1.42 11.95 -7.42
N TYR A 63 -1.16 12.45 -6.21
CA TYR A 63 -2.17 12.45 -5.14
C TYR A 63 -3.32 13.41 -5.44
N ASP A 64 -3.11 14.41 -6.29
CA ASP A 64 -4.17 15.33 -6.75
C ASP A 64 -5.22 14.63 -7.62
N HIS A 65 -4.92 13.42 -8.12
CA HIS A 65 -5.80 12.63 -8.98
C HIS A 65 -6.48 11.47 -8.25
N LEU A 66 -6.26 11.34 -6.93
CA LEU A 66 -6.92 10.33 -6.12
C LEU A 66 -8.26 10.84 -5.59
N SER A 67 -9.27 9.97 -5.59
CA SER A 67 -10.53 10.27 -4.91
C SER A 67 -10.28 10.53 -3.41
N PRO A 68 -11.00 11.46 -2.77
CA PRO A 68 -10.87 11.70 -1.35
C PRO A 68 -11.00 10.40 -0.54
N GLY A 69 -10.03 10.14 0.35
CA GLY A 69 -9.96 8.91 1.15
C GLY A 69 -9.28 7.72 0.45
N SER A 70 -8.87 7.85 -0.81
CA SER A 70 -8.02 6.87 -1.49
C SER A 70 -6.54 7.19 -1.25
N PHE A 71 -5.84 6.31 -0.53
CA PHE A 71 -4.40 6.42 -0.25
C PHE A 71 -3.66 5.12 -0.62
N ILE A 72 -4.38 4.12 -1.11
CA ILE A 72 -3.81 2.85 -1.57
C ILE A 72 -3.62 2.95 -3.09
N LEU A 73 -2.36 3.14 -3.49
CA LEU A 73 -1.98 3.22 -4.89
C LEU A 73 -1.17 1.98 -5.26
N GLY A 74 -1.79 1.03 -5.95
CA GLY A 74 -1.07 -0.08 -6.57
C GLY A 74 -0.55 0.28 -7.97
N PRO A 75 0.30 -0.57 -8.57
CA PRO A 75 0.81 -0.36 -9.93
C PRO A 75 -0.29 -0.16 -10.99
N PRO A 76 -1.42 -0.91 -10.98
CA PRO A 76 -2.49 -0.69 -11.95
C PRO A 76 -3.17 0.68 -11.81
N GLN A 77 -3.39 1.13 -10.56
CA GLN A 77 -3.97 2.45 -10.31
C GLN A 77 -3.01 3.57 -10.72
N LEU A 78 -1.71 3.41 -10.46
CA LEU A 78 -0.69 4.34 -10.92
C LEU A 78 -0.70 4.43 -12.45
N GLN A 79 -0.75 3.30 -13.16
CA GLN A 79 -0.82 3.30 -14.62
C GLN A 79 -2.05 4.04 -15.14
N ALA A 80 -3.22 3.86 -14.52
CA ALA A 80 -4.44 4.56 -14.93
C ALA A 80 -4.33 6.08 -14.78
N ILE A 81 -3.69 6.57 -13.71
CA ILE A 81 -3.44 8.01 -13.52
C ILE A 81 -2.47 8.52 -14.58
N LEU A 82 -1.39 7.79 -14.86
CA LEU A 82 -0.42 8.15 -15.90
C LEU A 82 -1.08 8.21 -17.29
N ASP A 83 -1.89 7.20 -17.63
CA ASP A 83 -2.63 7.16 -18.90
C ASP A 83 -3.57 8.36 -19.03
N HIS A 84 -4.27 8.75 -17.95
CA HIS A 84 -5.12 9.94 -17.94
C HIS A 84 -4.32 11.24 -18.13
N LEU A 85 -3.18 11.36 -17.45
CA LEU A 85 -2.31 12.53 -17.52
C LEU A 85 -1.68 12.72 -18.92
N THR A 86 -1.35 11.62 -19.59
CA THR A 86 -0.87 11.66 -20.97
C THR A 86 -2.03 11.88 -21.96
N ALA A 87 -3.17 11.21 -21.78
CA ALA A 87 -4.32 11.35 -22.68
C ALA A 87 -4.99 12.73 -22.63
N SER A 88 -4.98 13.40 -21.47
CA SER A 88 -5.43 14.79 -21.32
C SER A 88 -4.50 15.79 -22.04
N GLY A 89 -3.32 15.35 -22.50
CA GLY A 89 -2.36 16.17 -23.22
C GLY A 89 -1.56 17.12 -22.33
N ARG A 90 -1.65 16.97 -21.00
CA ARG A 90 -0.89 17.78 -20.04
C ARG A 90 0.60 17.48 -20.10
N TYR A 91 0.95 16.20 -20.23
CA TYR A 91 2.34 15.74 -20.34
C TYR A 91 2.52 14.93 -21.61
N ASP A 92 3.62 15.20 -22.33
CA ASP A 92 4.05 14.40 -23.47
C ASP A 92 4.78 13.14 -22.98
N ARG A 93 5.50 13.27 -21.86
CA ARG A 93 6.26 12.20 -21.24
C ARG A 93 6.24 12.30 -19.73
N ILE A 94 6.17 11.16 -19.04
CA ILE A 94 6.30 11.08 -17.59
C ILE A 94 7.33 10.00 -17.27
N ASP A 95 8.33 10.33 -16.48
CA ASP A 95 9.33 9.39 -15.98
C ASP A 95 9.45 9.49 -14.47
N GLY A 96 10.02 8.46 -13.84
CA GLY A 96 10.30 8.52 -12.42
C GLY A 96 10.75 7.19 -11.82
N THR A 97 10.99 7.23 -10.53
CA THR A 97 11.44 6.06 -9.77
C THR A 97 10.74 6.03 -8.42
N GLY A 98 10.69 4.84 -7.82
CA GLY A 98 10.01 4.65 -6.57
C GLY A 98 10.12 3.23 -6.05
N ARG A 99 9.26 2.94 -5.07
CA ARG A 99 9.20 1.65 -4.38
C ARG A 99 7.74 1.26 -4.18
N VAL A 100 7.45 -0.03 -4.35
CA VAL A 100 6.16 -0.65 -4.09
C VAL A 100 6.28 -1.50 -2.84
N LEU A 101 5.40 -1.24 -1.88
CA LEU A 101 5.29 -1.96 -0.62
C LEU A 101 4.15 -2.97 -0.77
N THR A 102 4.50 -4.26 -0.72
CA THR A 102 3.56 -5.39 -0.84
C THR A 102 3.66 -6.32 0.37
N VAL A 103 2.79 -7.33 0.43
CA VAL A 103 2.91 -8.46 1.37
C VAL A 103 4.24 -9.23 1.26
N ARG A 104 4.91 -9.14 0.10
CA ARG A 104 6.19 -9.81 -0.17
C ARG A 104 7.38 -8.94 0.21
N GLY A 105 7.14 -7.74 0.74
CA GLY A 105 8.16 -6.75 1.04
C GLY A 105 8.19 -5.62 0.00
N GLU A 106 9.29 -4.88 0.04
CA GLU A 106 9.53 -3.72 -0.79
C GLU A 106 10.20 -4.09 -2.12
N GLN A 107 9.67 -3.56 -3.22
CA GLN A 107 10.16 -3.80 -4.57
C GLN A 107 10.42 -2.46 -5.26
N PRO A 108 11.48 -2.32 -6.07
CA PRO A 108 11.67 -1.12 -6.86
C PRO A 108 10.55 -0.99 -7.91
N VAL A 109 10.21 0.24 -8.27
CA VAL A 109 9.37 0.52 -9.44
C VAL A 109 9.94 1.71 -10.19
N LYS A 110 9.81 1.68 -11.51
CA LYS A 110 10.18 2.78 -12.39
C LYS A 110 8.97 3.17 -13.22
N VAL A 111 8.93 4.44 -13.58
CA VAL A 111 8.04 4.94 -14.63
C VAL A 111 8.94 5.39 -15.76
N VAL A 112 8.74 4.81 -16.94
CA VAL A 112 9.52 5.13 -18.14
C VAL A 112 8.55 5.45 -19.25
N ALA A 113 8.61 6.67 -19.78
CA ALA A 113 7.71 7.15 -20.83
C ALA A 113 6.22 6.84 -20.56
N GLY A 114 5.76 7.10 -19.34
CA GLY A 114 4.37 6.90 -18.90
C GLY A 114 4.01 5.45 -18.56
N ARG A 115 4.96 4.51 -18.59
CA ARG A 115 4.72 3.10 -18.27
C ARG A 115 5.36 2.69 -16.95
N VAL A 116 4.58 2.02 -16.10
CA VAL A 116 5.04 1.43 -14.84
C VAL A 116 5.80 0.13 -15.12
N VAL A 117 7.03 0.04 -14.62
CA VAL A 117 7.95 -1.10 -14.76
C VAL A 117 8.37 -1.57 -13.37
N LEU A 118 8.15 -2.86 -13.06
CA LEU A 118 8.47 -3.52 -11.78
C LEU A 118 9.74 -4.36 -11.89
#